data_AF-A0A369AR36-F1
#
_entry.id   AF-A0A369AR36-F1
#
_cell.length_a   1.000
_cell.length_b   1.000
_cell.length_c   1.000
_cell.angle_alpha   90.00
_cell.angle_beta   90.00
_cell.angle_gamma   90.00
#
_symmetry.space_group_name_H-M   'P 1'
#
loop_
_entity.id
_entity.type
_entity.pdbx_description
1 polymer ?
#
loop_
_entity_poly.entity_id
_entity_poly.type
_entity_poly.pdbx_seq_one_letter_code
_entity_poly.pdbx_strand_id
1 'polypeptide(L)' 'MTHRLAHFERLGLPDHEAGRMADKLLLRDRDLDDRRVCLECQHLRGRPGAWRCPMPAPMVQQLQRCPAFAEVRQ' A
#
# COMPACT_ATOMS: atom_id res chain seq x y z
N MET A 1 7.23 -11.93 -0.32
CA MET A 1 6.43 -11.58 0.89
C MET A 1 7.20 -10.67 1.84
N THR A 2 8.44 -11.01 2.22
CA THR A 2 9.29 -10.26 3.17
C THR A 2 9.50 -8.78 2.82
N HIS A 3 9.70 -8.44 1.54
CA HIS A 3 9.94 -7.05 1.13
C HIS A 3 8.75 -6.11 1.38
N ARG A 4 7.51 -6.59 1.21
CA ARG A 4 6.29 -5.79 1.45
C ARG A 4 6.05 -5.56 2.94
N LEU A 5 6.26 -6.60 3.76
CA LEU A 5 6.11 -6.51 5.21
C LEU A 5 7.05 -5.44 5.79
N ALA A 6 8.34 -5.54 5.49
CA ALA A 6 9.34 -4.55 5.90
C ALA A 6 9.08 -3.15 5.32
N HIS A 7 8.45 -3.05 4.14
CA HIS A 7 8.05 -1.76 3.60
C HIS A 7 6.92 -1.12 4.41
N PHE A 8 5.88 -1.88 4.78
CA PHE A 8 4.75 -1.39 5.54
C PHE A 8 5.11 -1.06 6.99
N GLU A 9 6.01 -1.82 7.60
CA GLU A 9 6.58 -1.50 8.92
C GLU A 9 7.36 -0.18 8.89
N ARG A 10 8.16 0.07 7.84
CA ARG A 10 8.84 1.37 7.65
C ARG A 10 7.88 2.53 7.45
N LEU A 11 6.70 2.27 6.92
CA LEU A 11 5.60 3.24 6.83
C LEU A 11 4.88 3.43 8.18
N GLY A 12 5.23 2.65 9.20
CA GLY A 12 4.70 2.75 10.56
C GLY A 12 3.42 1.96 10.78
N LEU A 13 3.07 1.01 9.91
CA LEU A 13 1.97 0.08 10.19
C LEU A 13 2.39 -0.87 11.32
N PRO A 14 1.48 -1.18 12.28
CA PRO A 14 1.70 -2.25 13.23
C PRO A 14 1.92 -3.60 12.53
N ASP A 15 2.73 -4.48 13.11
CA ASP A 15 3.11 -5.79 12.53
C ASP A 15 1.90 -6.59 12.02
N HIS A 16 0.83 -6.65 12.81
CA HIS A 16 -0.39 -7.37 12.46
C HIS A 16 -1.18 -6.72 11.29
N GLU A 17 -1.10 -5.40 11.11
CA GLU A 17 -1.67 -4.73 9.93
C GLU A 17 -0.77 -4.89 8.70
N ALA A 18 0.55 -4.78 8.88
CA ALA A 18 1.53 -4.98 7.83
C ALA A 18 1.43 -6.41 7.25
N GLY A 19 1.32 -7.43 8.11
CA GLY A 19 1.09 -8.82 7.73
C GLY A 19 -0.21 -8.99 6.93
N ARG A 20 -1.34 -8.49 7.45
CA ARG A 20 -2.63 -8.54 6.74
C ARG A 20 -2.57 -7.90 5.36
N MET A 21 -1.87 -6.77 5.21
CA MET A 21 -1.69 -6.13 3.92
C MET A 21 -0.78 -6.93 2.99
N ALA A 22 0.29 -7.54 3.49
CA ALA A 22 1.15 -8.40 2.70
C ALA A 22 0.38 -9.62 2.15
N ASP A 23 -0.45 -10.27 2.98
CA ASP A 23 -1.30 -11.40 2.57
C ASP A 23 -2.35 -10.98 1.54
N LYS A 24 -3.02 -9.84 1.76
CA LYS A 24 -3.98 -9.28 0.80
C LYS A 24 -3.35 -9.07 -0.58
N LEU A 25 -2.12 -8.57 -0.63
CA LEU A 25 -1.41 -8.34 -1.89
C LEU A 25 -0.83 -9.62 -2.50
N LEU A 26 -0.51 -10.63 -1.69
CA LEU A 26 -0.16 -11.95 -2.19
C LEU A 26 -1.35 -12.56 -2.96
N LEU A 27 -2.56 -12.50 -2.38
CA LEU A 27 -3.78 -12.97 -3.03
C LEU A 27 -4.09 -12.18 -4.31
N ARG A 28 -3.97 -10.84 -4.27
CA ARG A 28 -4.10 -9.99 -5.45
C ARG A 28 -3.20 -10.45 -6.60
N ASP A 29 -1.91 -10.64 -6.32
CA ASP A 29 -0.93 -10.99 -7.34
C ASP A 29 -1.23 -12.37 -7.94
N ARG A 30 -1.66 -13.34 -7.12
CA ARG A 30 -2.07 -14.67 -7.55
C ARG A 30 -3.28 -14.60 -8.49
N ASP A 31 -4.24 -13.75 -8.17
CA ASP A 31 -5.50 -13.64 -8.92
C ASP A 31 -5.37 -12.72 -10.15
N LEU A 32 -4.16 -12.25 -10.47
CA LEU A 32 -3.86 -11.30 -11.56
C LEU A 32 -4.70 -10.02 -11.50
N ASP A 33 -5.07 -9.61 -10.29
CA ASP A 33 -5.88 -8.43 -10.05
C ASP A 33 -5.04 -7.16 -10.26
N ASP A 34 -5.50 -6.31 -11.17
CA ASP A 34 -4.79 -5.09 -11.60
C ASP A 34 -4.92 -3.93 -10.60
N ARG A 35 -5.76 -4.06 -9.57
CA ARG A 35 -5.92 -3.05 -8.54
C ARG A 35 -4.62 -2.85 -7.75
N ARG A 36 -4.45 -1.66 -7.18
CA ARG A 36 -3.25 -1.26 -6.42
C ARG A 36 -3.65 -0.73 -5.05
N VAL A 37 -2.70 -0.67 -4.13
CA VAL A 37 -2.91 -0.05 -2.81
C VAL A 37 -1.96 1.13 -2.64
N CYS A 38 -2.42 2.26 -2.09
CA CYS A 38 -1.59 3.46 -2.00
C CYS A 38 -0.34 3.26 -1.14
N LEU A 39 -0.30 2.26 -0.26
CA LEU A 39 0.91 1.87 0.46
C LEU A 39 2.07 1.48 -0.46
N GLU A 40 1.81 1.06 -1.70
CA GLU A 40 2.82 0.76 -2.73
C GLU A 40 3.12 1.97 -3.64
N CYS A 41 2.54 3.14 -3.37
CA CYS A 41 2.63 4.34 -4.22
C CYS A 41 3.79 5.26 -3.82
N GLN A 42 4.58 5.70 -4.79
CA GLN A 42 5.65 6.69 -4.60
C GLN A 42 5.16 8.04 -4.07
N HIS A 43 3.88 8.38 -4.24
CA HIS A 43 3.35 9.66 -3.77
C HIS A 43 2.91 9.63 -2.30
N LEU A 44 2.73 8.44 -1.71
CA LEU A 44 2.27 8.33 -0.33
C LEU A 44 3.39 8.72 0.64
N ARG A 45 3.08 9.63 1.57
CA ARG A 45 3.99 10.10 2.62
C ARG A 45 3.25 10.19 3.96
N GLY A 46 4.00 10.21 5.06
CA GLY A 46 3.44 10.34 6.41
C GLY A 46 3.37 8.99 7.14
N ARG A 47 2.37 8.85 8.01
CA ARG A 47 2.17 7.71 8.92
C ARG A 47 0.68 7.43 9.11
N PRO A 48 0.27 6.29 9.69
CA PRO A 48 -1.12 6.02 10.03
C PRO A 48 -1.78 7.20 10.77
N GLY A 49 -2.99 7.59 10.34
CA GLY A 49 -3.73 8.74 10.88
C GLY A 49 -3.31 10.12 10.33
N ALA A 50 -2.21 10.22 9.58
CA ALA A 50 -1.71 11.49 9.02
C ALA A 50 -1.10 11.31 7.62
N TRP A 51 -1.70 10.45 6.81
CA TRP A 51 -1.27 10.19 5.44
C TRP A 51 -1.42 11.42 4.57
N ARG A 52 -0.43 11.63 3.69
CA ARG A 52 -0.42 12.67 2.68
C ARG A 52 -0.24 12.05 1.30
N CYS A 53 -1.14 12.42 0.40
CA CYS A 53 -1.18 12.00 -0.99
C CYS A 53 -1.78 13.16 -1.79
N PRO A 54 -1.39 13.37 -3.07
CA PRO A 54 -2.04 14.36 -3.94
C PRO A 54 -3.54 14.11 -4.15
N MET A 55 -4.00 12.87 -3.98
CA MET A 55 -5.42 12.53 -4.11
C MET A 55 -6.21 12.97 -2.86
N PRO A 56 -7.41 13.57 -3.03
CA PRO A 56 -8.29 13.84 -1.91
C PRO A 56 -8.78 12.51 -1.31
N ALA A 57 -8.72 12.39 0.01
CA ALA A 57 -9.15 11.20 0.77
C ALA A 57 -8.56 9.86 0.25
N PRO A 58 -7.23 9.65 0.34
CA PRO A 58 -6.62 8.42 -0.16
C PRO A 58 -7.16 7.20 0.60
N MET A 59 -7.70 6.22 -0.12
CA MET A 59 -8.13 4.95 0.49
C MET A 59 -6.91 4.07 0.73
N VAL A 60 -6.06 4.46 1.68
CA VAL A 60 -4.65 4.02 1.74
C VAL A 60 -4.45 2.51 1.74
N GLN A 61 -5.32 1.76 2.42
CA GLN A 61 -5.22 0.31 2.58
C GLN A 61 -6.20 -0.49 1.66
N GLN A 62 -6.92 0.19 0.78
CA GLN A 62 -7.88 -0.45 -0.13
C GLN A 62 -7.27 -0.75 -1.49
N LEU A 63 -7.66 -1.91 -2.04
CA LEU A 63 -7.38 -2.26 -3.43
C LEU A 63 -8.28 -1.39 -4.31
N GLN A 64 -7.66 -0.56 -5.13
CA GLN A 64 -8.35 0.42 -5.96
C GLN A 64 -7.58 0.70 -7.24
N ARG A 65 -8.24 1.31 -8.21
CA ARG A 65 -7.60 1.84 -9.43
C ARG A 65 -7.40 3.35 -9.26
N CYS A 66 -6.37 3.73 -8.51
CA CYS A 66 -6.04 5.14 -8.31
C CYS A 66 -5.39 5.71 -9.58
N PRO A 67 -5.94 6.77 -10.21
CA PRO A 67 -5.42 7.31 -11.46
C PRO A 67 -4.06 8.01 -11.31
N ALA A 68 -3.73 8.48 -10.11
CA ALA A 68 -2.45 9.12 -9.79
C ALA A 68 -1.43 8.14 -9.17
N PHE A 69 -1.66 6.83 -9.28
CA PHE A 69 -0.75 5.83 -8.73
C PHE A 69 0.56 5.82 -9.51
N ALA A 70 1.68 5.90 -8.78
CA ALA A 70 3.02 5.72 -9.31
C ALA A 70 3.69 4.59 -8.54
N GLU A 71 4.00 3.49 -9.23
CA GLU A 71 4.66 2.33 -8.63
C GLU A 71 6.07 2.70 -8.16
N VAL A 72 6.46 2.32 -6.94
CA VAL A 72 7.84 2.46 -6.47
C VAL A 72 8.75 1.65 -7.37
N ARG A 73 9.56 2.32 -8.21
CA ARG A 73 10.66 1.67 -8.92
C ARG A 73 11.65 1.21 -7.85
N GLN A 74 11.71 -0.09 -7.63
CA GLN A 74 12.75 -0.75 -6.84
C GLN A 74 14.05 -0.77 -7.63
#